data_AF-A0A420G1N3-F1
#
_entry.id   AF-A0A420G1N3-F1
#
_cell.length_a   1.000
_cell.length_b   1.000
_cell.length_c   1.000
_cell.angle_alpha   90.00
_cell.angle_beta   90.00
_cell.angle_gamma   90.00
#
_symmetry.space_group_name_H-M   'P 1'
#
loop_
_entity.id
_entity.type
_entity.pdbx_description
1 polymer ?
#
loop_
_entity_poly.entity_id
_entity_poly.type
_entity_poly.pdbx_seq_one_letter_code
_entity_poly.pdbx_strand_id
1 'polypeptide(L)' 'MTIEFQVEGMSCQHCVAAVTNAIREHDETAQVRVDLASGRVAVDSAQPAGTLQAAIDEAGYTVTGVTTGPAR' A
#
# COMPACT_ATOMS: atom_id res chain seq x y z
N MET A 1 11.25 -5.85 -3.50
CA MET A 1 10.17 -6.88 -3.54
C MET A 1 8.89 -6.11 -3.82
N THR A 2 8.02 -6.61 -4.70
CA THR A 2 6.77 -5.88 -5.01
C THR A 2 5.62 -6.55 -4.29
N ILE A 3 4.82 -5.75 -3.61
CA ILE A 3 3.72 -6.19 -2.76
C ILE A 3 2.47 -5.43 -3.17
N GLU A 4 1.43 -6.15 -3.55
CA GLU A 4 0.16 -5.56 -3.95
C GLU A 4 -0.86 -5.69 -2.81
N PHE A 5 -1.42 -4.57 -2.39
CA PHE A 5 -2.49 -4.49 -1.41
C PHE A 5 -3.80 -4.14 -2.11
N GLN A 6 -4.84 -4.88 -1.78
CA GLN A 6 -6.21 -4.56 -2.13
C GLN A 6 -6.79 -3.75 -0.98
N VAL A 7 -7.22 -2.52 -1.25
CA VAL A 7 -7.69 -1.60 -0.21
C VAL A 7 -9.07 -1.11 -0.58
N GLU A 8 -9.99 -1.21 0.37
CA GLU A 8 -11.35 -0.70 0.21
C GLU A 8 -11.50 0.68 0.85
N GLY A 9 -12.41 1.50 0.31
CA GLY A 9 -12.67 2.86 0.81
C GLY A 9 -11.76 3.96 0.25
N MET A 10 -10.75 3.65 -0.57
CA MET A 10 -9.98 4.66 -1.29
C MET A 10 -10.73 5.15 -2.53
N SER A 11 -11.48 6.23 -2.39
CA SER A 11 -12.24 6.84 -3.50
C SER A 11 -11.67 8.16 -4.00
N CYS A 12 -10.65 8.70 -3.31
CA CYS A 12 -10.14 10.06 -3.53
C CYS A 12 -8.62 10.08 -3.64
N GLN A 13 -8.06 10.99 -4.43
CA GLN A 13 -6.61 11.19 -4.56
C GLN A 13 -5.94 11.59 -3.22
N HIS A 14 -6.66 12.25 -2.31
CA HIS A 14 -6.15 12.53 -0.96
C HIS A 14 -5.92 11.26 -0.14
N CYS A 15 -6.77 10.24 -0.31
CA CYS A 15 -6.60 8.96 0.37
C CYS A 15 -5.33 8.23 -0.09
N VAL A 16 -5.06 8.30 -1.40
CA VAL A 16 -3.83 7.78 -2.00
C VAL A 16 -2.59 8.41 -1.37
N ALA A 17 -2.58 9.73 -1.22
CA ALA A 17 -1.47 10.45 -0.62
C ALA A 17 -1.27 10.05 0.85
N ALA A 18 -2.36 9.89 1.62
CA ALA A 18 -2.31 9.45 3.01
C ALA A 18 -1.68 8.05 3.14
N VAL A 19 -2.16 7.07 2.36
CA VAL A 19 -1.61 5.70 2.34
C VAL A 19 -0.14 5.70 1.91
N THR A 20 0.19 6.47 0.87
CA THR A 20 1.56 6.58 0.39
C THR A 20 2.49 7.14 1.45
N ASN A 21 2.07 8.18 2.17
CA ASN A 21 2.87 8.76 3.24
C ASN A 21 3.02 7.81 4.42
N ALA A 22 1.95 7.12 4.83
CA ALA A 22 2.03 6.13 5.91
C ALA A 22 3.04 5.02 5.60
N ILE A 23 3.03 4.49 4.37
CA ILE A 23 4.03 3.51 3.92
C ILE A 23 5.44 4.12 3.94
N ARG A 24 5.60 5.35 3.44
CA ARG A 24 6.91 6.03 3.38
C ARG A 24 7.48 6.40 4.75
N GLU A 25 6.64 6.49 5.77
CA GLU A 25 7.05 6.72 7.15
C GLU A 25 7.76 5.48 7.73
N HIS A 26 7.42 4.30 7.25
CA HIS A 26 8.12 3.05 7.58
C HIS A 26 9.27 2.71 6.62
N ASP A 27 9.14 3.09 5.35
CA ASP A 27 10.17 2.88 4.33
C ASP A 27 10.23 4.08 3.38
N GLU A 28 11.16 5.00 3.66
CA GLU A 28 11.34 6.23 2.88
C GLU A 28 11.64 5.97 1.40
N THR A 29 12.22 4.80 1.09
CA THR A 29 12.59 4.37 -0.26
C THR A 29 11.50 3.60 -0.98
N ALA A 30 10.39 3.30 -0.30
CA ALA A 30 9.29 2.54 -0.88
C ALA A 30 8.63 3.29 -2.04
N GLN A 31 8.46 2.62 -3.17
CA GLN A 31 7.68 3.15 -4.28
C GLN A 31 6.25 2.66 -4.19
N VAL A 32 5.31 3.59 -3.99
CA VAL A 32 3.88 3.30 -3.92
C VAL A 32 3.21 3.70 -5.22
N ARG A 33 2.48 2.78 -5.82
CA ARG A 33 1.67 2.95 -7.03
C ARG A 33 0.24 2.56 -6.71
N VAL A 34 -0.69 3.50 -6.83
CA VAL A 34 -2.10 3.24 -6.52
C VAL A 34 -2.95 3.29 -7.77
N ASP A 35 -3.74 2.25 -7.96
CA ASP A 35 -4.74 2.10 -9.00
C ASP A 35 -6.14 2.20 -8.38
N LEU A 36 -6.72 3.40 -8.43
CA LEU A 36 -8.07 3.66 -7.92
C LEU A 36 -9.15 2.93 -8.72
N ALA A 37 -8.91 2.66 -10.00
CA ALA A 37 -9.87 1.96 -10.86
C ALA A 37 -10.12 0.52 -10.39
N SER A 38 -9.08 -0.16 -9.91
CA SER A 38 -9.14 -1.52 -9.37
C SER A 38 -9.11 -1.59 -7.85
N GLY A 39 -8.90 -0.46 -7.15
CA GLY A 39 -8.66 -0.43 -5.70
C GLY A 39 -7.36 -1.13 -5.26
N ARG A 40 -6.32 -1.13 -6.12
CA ARG A 40 -5.04 -1.80 -5.88
C ARG A 40 -3.94 -0.82 -5.51
N VAL A 41 -3.04 -1.24 -4.63
CA VAL A 41 -1.87 -0.48 -4.18
C VAL A 41 -0.64 -1.37 -4.34
N ALA A 42 0.17 -1.14 -5.35
CA ALA A 42 1.46 -1.79 -5.51
C ALA A 42 2.53 -1.01 -4.75
N VAL A 43 3.28 -1.70 -3.89
CA VAL A 43 4.35 -1.14 -3.08
C VAL A 43 5.63 -1.92 -3.38
N ASP A 44 6.63 -1.23 -3.89
CA ASP A 44 7.98 -1.76 -4.00
C ASP A 44 8.76 -1.33 -2.76
N SER A 45 9.01 -2.29 -1.87
CA SER A 45 9.72 -2.07 -0.60
C SER A 45 10.56 -3.30 -0.26
N ALA A 46 11.50 -3.13 0.67
CA ALA A 46 12.21 -4.24 1.30
C ALA A 46 11.48 -4.76 2.55
N GLN A 47 10.48 -4.01 3.05
CA GLN A 47 9.70 -4.38 4.22
C GLN A 47 8.72 -5.54 3.92
N PRO A 48 8.42 -6.37 4.92
CA PRO A 48 7.42 -7.41 4.79
C PRO A 48 6.01 -6.82 4.68
N ALA A 49 5.13 -7.54 3.98
CA ALA A 49 3.77 -7.09 3.72
C ALA A 49 2.97 -6.79 5.00
N GLY A 50 3.22 -7.52 6.09
CA GLY A 50 2.55 -7.29 7.37
C GLY A 50 2.86 -5.91 7.99
N THR A 51 4.09 -5.42 7.86
CA THR A 51 4.46 -4.07 8.35
C THR A 51 3.74 -3.00 7.55
N LEU A 52 3.74 -3.14 6.23
CA LEU A 52 3.08 -2.18 5.34
C LEU A 52 1.56 -2.23 5.49
N GLN A 53 0.98 -3.41 5.66
CA GLN A 53 -0.45 -3.57 5.94
C GLN A 53 -0.86 -2.86 7.23
N ALA A 54 -0.08 -3.03 8.30
CA ALA A 54 -0.33 -2.31 9.56
C ALA A 54 -0.26 -0.79 9.36
N ALA A 55 0.70 -0.28 8.59
CA ALA A 55 0.79 1.14 8.27
C ALA A 55 -0.46 1.66 7.53
N ILE A 56 -1.01 0.86 6.61
CA ILE A 56 -2.24 1.20 5.87
C ILE A 56 -3.46 1.20 6.81
N ASP A 57 -3.54 0.24 7.73
CA ASP A 57 -4.61 0.14 8.73
C ASP A 57 -4.58 1.32 9.72
N GLU A 58 -3.39 1.69 10.22
CA GLU A 58 -3.15 2.86 11.08
C GLU A 58 -3.50 4.18 10.37
N ALA A 59 -3.35 4.24 9.05
CA ALA A 59 -3.79 5.37 8.24
C ALA A 59 -5.33 5.45 8.07
N GLY A 60 -6.06 4.45 8.57
CA GLY A 60 -7.52 4.36 8.54
C GLY A 60 -8.09 3.65 7.32
N TYR A 61 -7.31 2.80 6.65
CA TYR A 61 -7.73 2.08 5.45
C TYR A 61 -7.68 0.57 5.66
N THR A 62 -8.76 -0.11 5.29
CA THR A 62 -8.83 -1.57 5.44
C THR A 62 -8.23 -2.25 4.21
N VAL A 63 -7.19 -3.05 4.45
CA VAL A 63 -6.62 -3.95 3.45
C VAL A 63 -7.41 -5.25 3.41
N THR A 64 -8.01 -5.57 2.27
CA THR A 64 -8.85 -6.76 2.09
C THR A 64 -8.15 -7.88 1.33
N GLY A 65 -6.96 -7.62 0.80
CA GLY A 65 -6.14 -8.60 0.13
C GLY A 65 -4.68 -8.19 0.09
N VAL A 66 -3.79 -9.16 0.17
CA VAL A 66 -2.34 -8.95 0.05
C VAL A 66 -1.81 -10.01 -0.91
N THR A 67 -1.17 -9.55 -1.99
CA THR A 67 -0.49 -10.40 -2.95
C THR A 67 0.98 -10.03 -2.98
N THR A 68 1.81 -10.91 -2.44
CA THR A 68 3.27 -10.74 -2.44
C THR A 68 3.84 -11.59 -3.57
N GLY A 69 4.31 -10.95 -4.64
CA GLY A 69 4.88 -11.63 -5.81
C GLY A 69 6.40 -11.47 -5.88
N PRO A 70 7.16 -12.45 -6.40
CA PRO A 70 8.52 -12.19 -6.83
C PRO A 70 8.49 -11.21 -7.99
N ALA A 71 9.18 -10.07 -7.86
CA ALA A 71 9.46 -9.17 -8.99
C ALA A 71 10.30 -9.97 -9.99
N ARG A 72 9.66 -10.53 -11.02
CA ARG A 72 10.31 -11.39 -12.01
C ARG A 72 11.05 -10.57 -13.06
#